data_AF-A0A7Y4W0V3-F1
#
_entry.id   AF-A0A7Y4W0V3-F1
#
_cell.length_a   1.000
_cell.length_b   1.000
_cell.length_c   1.000
_cell.angle_alpha   90.00
_cell.angle_beta   90.00
_cell.angle_gamma   90.00
#
_symmetry.space_group_name_H-M   'P 1'
#
loop_
_entity.id
_entity.type
_entity.pdbx_description
1 polymer ?
#
loop_
_entity_poly.entity_id
_entity_poly.type
_entity_poly.pdbx_seq_one_letter_code
_entity_poly.pdbx_strand_id
1 'polypeptide(L)'
;TNTSADCDAKTNSDANTSADCDAKTNSDANTSADCDAKTNCDANTGADCNTKTNSDANTGTDCDAKTNGNANTGTDSNAKTNGDTNTSANANVKWYLVYCARSIG
;
A
#
# COMPACT_ATOMS: atom_id res chain seq x y z
N THR A 1 15.60 1.29 -11.54
CA THR A 1 15.35 0.32 -12.63
C THR A 1 13.85 0.23 -12.82
N ASN A 2 13.34 0.44 -14.03
CA ASN A 2 11.91 0.29 -14.30
C ASN A 2 11.73 -1.10 -14.92
N THR A 3 11.04 -1.99 -14.20
CA THR A 3 10.87 -3.39 -14.62
C THR A 3 9.42 -3.57 -15.07
N SER A 4 9.20 -4.14 -16.26
CA SER A 4 7.88 -4.30 -16.86
C SER A 4 7.73 -5.70 -17.45
N ALA A 5 6.52 -6.25 -17.28
CA ALA A 5 6.02 -7.60 -17.60
C ALA A 5 6.51 -8.71 -16.65
N ASP A 6 5.54 -9.38 -15.99
CA ASP A 6 5.63 -10.53 -15.05
C ASP A 6 7.02 -10.67 -14.40
N CYS A 7 7.26 -9.81 -13.41
CA CYS A 7 8.56 -9.77 -12.74
C CYS A 7 8.47 -9.61 -11.22
N ASP A 8 9.28 -10.42 -10.53
CA ASP A 8 9.53 -10.33 -9.10
C ASP A 8 10.74 -9.43 -8.83
N ALA A 9 10.52 -8.28 -8.20
CA ALA A 9 11.59 -7.36 -7.81
C ALA A 9 11.82 -7.38 -6.29
N LYS A 10 13.06 -7.64 -5.86
CA LYS A 10 13.47 -7.49 -4.45
C LYS A 10 14.62 -6.52 -4.33
N THR A 11 14.38 -5.35 -3.76
CA THR A 11 15.37 -4.26 -3.67
C THR A 11 15.41 -3.63 -2.28
N ASN A 12 16.57 -3.10 -1.89
CA ASN A 12 16.72 -2.24 -0.69
C ASN A 12 16.84 -0.77 -1.11
N SER A 13 16.15 -0.42 -2.19
CA SER A 13 16.15 0.90 -2.83
C SER A 13 14.84 1.06 -3.57
N ASP A 14 14.51 2.29 -3.94
CA ASP A 14 13.23 2.61 -4.55
C ASP A 14 12.95 1.77 -5.80
N ALA A 15 11.76 1.19 -5.87
CA ALA A 15 11.33 0.40 -7.01
C ALA A 15 10.15 1.05 -7.72
N ASN A 16 10.16 0.96 -9.04
CA ASN A 16 9.02 1.29 -9.88
C ASN A 16 8.70 0.08 -10.74
N THR A 17 7.48 -0.46 -10.60
CA THR A 17 7.00 -1.60 -11.37
C THR A 17 5.73 -1.25 -12.12
N SER A 18 5.57 -1.81 -13.32
CA SER A 18 4.42 -1.54 -14.18
C SER A 18 3.96 -2.82 -14.87
N ALA A 19 2.64 -3.06 -14.81
CA ALA A 19 1.95 -4.31 -15.18
C ALA A 19 2.18 -5.45 -14.17
N ASP A 20 1.50 -6.60 -14.33
CA ASP A 20 1.59 -7.81 -13.49
C ASP A 20 3.01 -8.03 -12.94
N CYS A 21 3.24 -7.62 -11.69
CA CYS A 21 4.56 -7.56 -11.05
C CYS A 21 4.44 -7.64 -9.53
N ASP A 22 5.40 -8.32 -8.91
CA ASP A 22 5.49 -8.53 -7.46
C ASP A 22 6.73 -7.79 -6.91
N ALA A 23 6.52 -6.67 -6.22
CA ALA A 23 7.60 -5.84 -5.67
C ALA A 23 7.76 -6.07 -4.16
N LYS A 24 8.99 -6.31 -3.70
CA LYS A 24 9.35 -6.38 -2.28
C LYS A 24 10.49 -5.41 -2.00
N THR A 25 10.19 -4.27 -1.39
CA THR A 25 11.17 -3.21 -1.12
C THR A 25 11.27 -2.87 0.37
N ASN A 26 12.44 -2.41 0.78
CA ASN A 26 12.65 -1.83 2.11
C ASN A 26 12.82 -0.30 2.03
N SER A 27 12.27 0.28 0.97
CA SER A 27 12.27 1.71 0.62
C SER A 27 10.98 1.98 -0.16
N ASP A 28 10.85 3.17 -0.72
CA ASP A 28 9.60 3.58 -1.36
C ASP A 28 9.34 2.75 -2.62
N ALA A 29 8.08 2.37 -2.84
CA ALA A 29 7.69 1.71 -4.08
C ALA A 29 6.55 2.45 -4.77
N ASN A 30 6.64 2.49 -6.09
CA ASN A 30 5.55 2.93 -6.94
C ASN A 30 5.17 1.77 -7.87
N THR A 31 3.92 1.35 -7.83
CA THR A 31 3.43 0.27 -8.70
C THR A 31 2.20 0.71 -9.47
N SER A 32 2.00 0.17 -10.67
CA SER A 32 0.87 0.56 -11.51
C SER A 32 0.34 -0.61 -12.31
N ALA A 33 -0.99 -0.75 -12.29
CA ALA A 33 -1.79 -1.77 -12.99
C ALA A 33 -1.45 -3.20 -12.56
N ASP A 34 -2.41 -3.87 -11.93
CA ASP A 34 -2.34 -5.29 -11.53
C ASP A 34 -0.99 -5.63 -10.87
N CYS A 35 -0.63 -4.97 -9.78
CA CYS A 35 0.66 -5.18 -9.12
C CYS A 35 0.49 -5.48 -7.63
N ASP A 36 1.35 -6.36 -7.10
CA ASP A 36 1.46 -6.65 -5.69
C ASP A 36 2.73 -6.01 -5.11
N ALA A 37 2.60 -5.08 -4.16
CA ALA A 37 3.73 -4.44 -3.50
C ALA A 37 3.79 -4.77 -2.01
N LYS A 38 5.00 -5.06 -1.51
CA LYS A 38 5.30 -5.18 -0.09
C LYS A 38 6.46 -4.25 0.26
N THR A 39 6.17 -3.19 1.01
CA THR A 39 7.14 -2.15 1.35
C THR A 39 7.23 -1.98 2.87
N ASN A 40 8.41 -1.62 3.39
CA ASN A 40 8.53 -1.18 4.78
C ASN A 40 8.43 0.34 4.93
N CYS A 41 8.59 1.08 3.84
CA CYS A 41 8.42 2.54 3.73
C CYS A 41 7.20 2.83 2.86
N ASP A 42 7.15 3.97 2.17
CA ASP A 42 5.92 4.42 1.54
C ASP A 42 5.62 3.66 0.24
N ALA A 43 4.34 3.42 -0.02
CA ALA A 43 3.89 2.77 -1.25
C ALA A 43 2.87 3.67 -1.96
N ASN A 44 3.01 3.81 -3.27
CA ASN A 44 2.00 4.42 -4.12
C ASN A 44 1.59 3.43 -5.20
N THR A 45 0.31 3.10 -5.29
CA THR A 45 -0.19 2.14 -6.28
C THR A 45 -1.32 2.69 -7.13
N GLY A 46 -1.22 2.44 -8.43
CA GLY A 46 -2.29 2.66 -9.41
C GLY A 46 -3.36 1.57 -9.36
N ALA A 47 -4.25 1.56 -10.35
CA ALA A 47 -5.45 0.71 -10.38
C ALA A 47 -5.18 -0.80 -10.30
N ASP A 48 -6.13 -1.56 -9.73
CA ASP A 48 -6.10 -3.02 -9.60
C ASP A 48 -4.87 -3.56 -8.83
N CYS A 49 -4.31 -2.80 -7.89
CA CYS A 49 -3.10 -3.20 -7.15
C CYS A 49 -3.40 -3.66 -5.72
N ASN A 50 -2.57 -4.56 -5.19
CA ASN A 50 -2.53 -4.90 -3.77
C ASN A 50 -1.25 -4.36 -3.13
N THR A 51 -1.38 -3.72 -1.97
CA THR A 51 -0.23 -3.19 -1.23
C THR A 51 -0.25 -3.60 0.22
N LYS A 52 0.93 -3.96 0.72
CA LYS A 52 1.18 -4.11 2.14
C LYS A 52 2.36 -3.24 2.56
N THR A 53 2.10 -2.28 3.43
CA THR A 53 3.07 -1.27 3.84
C THR A 53 3.10 -1.09 5.36
N ASN A 54 4.29 -0.83 5.91
CA ASN A 54 4.46 -0.58 7.35
C ASN A 54 4.57 0.91 7.72
N SER A 55 4.40 1.81 6.75
CA SER A 55 4.47 3.26 6.90
C SER A 55 3.22 3.86 6.24
N ASP A 56 3.34 4.54 5.08
CA ASP A 56 2.19 5.11 4.40
C ASP A 56 1.89 4.43 3.06
N ALA A 57 0.61 4.20 2.76
CA ALA A 57 0.17 3.70 1.47
C ALA A 57 -0.81 4.68 0.81
N ASN A 58 -0.58 4.98 -0.46
CA ASN A 58 -1.54 5.67 -1.31
C ASN A 58 -1.96 4.71 -2.42
N THR A 59 -3.24 4.47 -2.57
CA THR A 59 -3.77 3.48 -3.50
C THR A 59 -4.87 4.10 -4.35
N GLY A 60 -4.83 3.81 -5.64
CA GLY A 60 -5.73 4.31 -6.67
C GLY A 60 -7.11 3.65 -6.60
N THR A 61 -7.75 3.45 -7.76
CA THR A 61 -9.08 2.84 -7.89
C THR A 61 -9.00 1.31 -7.88
N ASP A 62 -9.97 0.62 -7.27
CA ASP A 62 -10.04 -0.86 -7.22
C ASP A 62 -8.75 -1.50 -6.65
N CYS A 63 -8.22 -0.91 -5.59
CA CYS A 63 -6.97 -1.36 -4.95
C CYS A 63 -7.21 -1.87 -3.54
N ASP A 64 -6.44 -2.88 -3.13
CA ASP A 64 -6.41 -3.36 -1.75
C ASP A 64 -5.15 -2.82 -1.03
N ALA A 65 -5.33 -2.17 0.12
CA ALA A 65 -4.23 -1.67 0.95
C ALA A 65 -4.26 -2.31 2.35
N LYS A 66 -3.10 -2.76 2.83
CA LYS A 66 -2.88 -3.18 4.22
C LYS A 66 -1.74 -2.38 4.82
N THR A 67 -2.07 -1.42 5.67
CA THR A 67 -1.07 -0.45 6.17
C THR A 67 -1.00 -0.43 7.69
N ASN A 68 0.21 -0.43 8.23
CA ASN A 68 0.47 -0.21 9.66
C ASN A 68 0.99 1.21 9.89
N GLY A 69 0.15 2.18 9.52
CA GLY A 69 0.45 3.61 9.44
C GLY A 69 -0.67 4.26 8.65
N ASN A 70 -0.39 5.23 7.78
CA ASN A 70 -1.47 5.93 7.11
C ASN A 70 -1.83 5.33 5.75
N ALA A 71 -3.12 5.11 5.49
CA ALA A 71 -3.61 4.73 4.17
C ALA A 71 -4.40 5.87 3.52
N ASN A 72 -4.19 6.06 2.23
CA ASN A 72 -5.02 6.92 1.39
C ASN A 72 -5.56 6.06 0.26
N THR A 73 -6.88 6.07 0.10
CA THR A 73 -7.58 5.19 -0.85
C THR A 73 -8.43 6.00 -1.82
N GLY A 74 -8.27 5.68 -3.10
CA GLY A 74 -9.11 6.12 -4.20
C GLY A 74 -10.48 5.44 -4.18
N THR A 75 -11.21 5.61 -5.26
CA THR A 75 -12.58 5.12 -5.39
C THR A 75 -12.64 3.60 -5.56
N ASP A 76 -13.64 2.95 -4.96
CA ASP A 76 -13.83 1.49 -5.06
C ASP A 76 -12.66 0.65 -4.52
N SER A 77 -11.82 1.27 -3.69
CA SER A 77 -10.66 0.62 -3.07
C SER A 77 -10.98 0.16 -1.65
N ASN A 78 -10.16 -0.74 -1.12
CA ASN A 78 -10.35 -1.28 0.21
C ASN A 78 -9.07 -1.18 1.05
N ALA A 79 -9.15 -0.47 2.18
CA ALA A 79 -8.03 -0.31 3.10
C ALA A 79 -8.27 -1.04 4.42
N LYS A 80 -7.23 -1.72 4.89
CA LYS A 80 -7.11 -2.25 6.25
C LYS A 80 -5.92 -1.57 6.90
N THR A 81 -6.23 -0.68 7.83
CA THR A 81 -5.21 0.16 8.44
C THR A 81 -5.19 0.04 9.95
N ASN A 82 -3.98 0.02 10.50
CA ASN A 82 -3.69 0.18 11.91
C ASN A 82 -2.99 1.53 12.15
N GLY A 83 -3.72 2.61 11.89
CA GLY A 83 -3.22 3.99 11.81
C GLY A 83 -4.32 4.89 11.22
N ASP A 84 -3.97 6.00 10.57
CA ASP A 84 -4.97 6.88 9.94
C ASP A 84 -5.33 6.42 8.53
N THR A 85 -6.59 6.58 8.13
CA THR A 85 -7.03 6.32 6.76
C THR A 85 -7.83 7.50 6.25
N ASN A 86 -7.52 7.88 5.02
CA ASN A 86 -8.31 8.82 4.26
C ASN A 86 -8.82 8.13 2.99
N THR A 87 -10.04 8.48 2.61
CA THR A 87 -10.85 7.71 1.67
C THR A 87 -11.60 8.66 0.77
N SER A 88 -11.48 8.45 -0.53
CA SER A 88 -12.15 9.25 -1.53
C SER A 88 -13.18 8.41 -2.30
N ALA A 89 -14.46 8.65 -1.98
CA ALA A 89 -15.66 8.09 -2.63
C ALA A 89 -15.74 6.54 -2.73
N ASN A 90 -16.79 5.93 -2.18
CA ASN A 90 -17.11 4.49 -2.32
C ASN A 90 -16.03 3.46 -1.89
N ALA A 91 -14.91 3.88 -1.31
CA ALA A 91 -13.92 2.94 -0.79
C ALA A 91 -14.31 2.39 0.60
N ASN A 92 -14.01 1.11 0.82
CA ASN A 92 -14.28 0.41 2.06
C ASN A 92 -13.07 0.49 2.99
N VAL A 93 -13.25 1.00 4.20
CA VAL A 93 -12.13 1.10 5.14
C VAL A 93 -12.42 0.40 6.45
N LYS A 94 -11.49 -0.47 6.84
CA LYS A 94 -11.48 -1.16 8.12
C LYS A 94 -10.28 -0.70 8.95
N TRP A 95 -10.61 -0.14 10.09
CA TRP A 95 -9.66 0.37 11.06
C TRP A 95 -9.48 -0.66 12.17
N TYR A 96 -8.24 -1.04 12.44
CA TYR A 96 -7.91 -1.74 13.66
C TYR A 96 -7.36 -0.72 14.65
N LEU A 97 -8.08 -0.53 15.76
CA LEU A 97 -7.53 0.19 16.92
C LEU A 97 -6.50 -0.74 17.59
N VAL A 98 -5.20 -0.48 17.41
CA VAL A 98 -4.23 -0.91 18.41
C VAL A 98 -4.53 -0.10 19.67
N TYR A 99 -5.26 -0.73 20.59
CA TYR A 99 -5.32 -0.34 21.99
C TYR A 99 -3.90 -0.43 22.54
N CYS A 100 -3.11 0.63 22.35
CA CYS A 100 -1.92 0.82 23.14
C CYS A 100 -2.43 1.18 24.54
N ALA A 101 -2.49 0.18 25.42
CA ALA A 101 -2.77 0.35 26.84
C ALA A 101 -1.69 1.25 27.45
N ARG A 102 -1.82 2.55 27.26
CA ARG A 102 -1.04 3.55 27.97
C ARG A 102 -1.80 3.79 29.26
N SER A 103 -1.44 3.02 30.30
CA SER A 103 -1.80 3.32 31.67
C SER A 103 -1.51 4.79 31.93
N ILE A 104 -2.55 5.61 31.99
CA ILE A 104 -2.48 6.94 32.56
C ILE A 104 -2.69 6.71 34.05
N GLY A 105 -1.57 6.65 34.78
CA GLY A 105 -1.55 6.92 36.22
C GLY A 105 -1.46 8.41 36.45
#